data_AF-A0A9E3UAC7-F1
#
_entry.id   AF-A0A9E3UAC7-F1
#
_cell.length_a   1.000
_cell.length_b   1.000
_cell.length_c   1.000
_cell.angle_alpha   90.00
_cell.angle_beta   90.00
_cell.angle_gamma   90.00
#
_symmetry.space_group_name_H-M   'P 1'
#
loop_
_entity.id
_entity.type
_entity.pdbx_description
1 polymer ?
#
loop_
_entity_poly.entity_id
_entity_poly.type
_entity_poly.pdbx_seq_one_letter_code
_entity_poly.pdbx_strand_id
1 'polypeptide(L)'
;MSIRAPYLRHLAFFGLLVAVVLAACDGVPIDDERNDKRLFPARGVIRGTVTYIGPRPCSRDGHIVGNAIVLVFDRRNPPPPAGIATGAVNFVAVTGDTLFANEPRSVGKDLFCPPAQPSITASAPFTIAPLEGGSYQISAFYDRRGRFWPTFKFRNLPEAGDLGGGYVDLEDARLPGNAGNPNYAPKFLPVDVGTPQSVPTDKEIPDYVIGPNGYVADNVPVTIGSAIPFTRPYFHPEGADAVDKAETSDANPRGDPLAVPIVAMTQDARILAAPANPTPATLTAYQQSFRQLKLVWGVADREVETAADPDQPFGLQLPPLPPRGNGGLLVFSRGRSIPENAAVPDLWPQIALVKLADDPLRTADPQSLVVQGTPEESVVTGKPRRPIVVIQGITLLDDSLAKTIAGPVPQAPTTAALRDHVTVMIRPAALCFDPRRVDVGGLLVTPHFTARSADASEPGEKPLFDAAALGQQPLVREIKRGCLPKGRYAVSLVYPTGQAWTVPNEMGGCARSEGAVTQQGSGATCATKPRPVLLSQGARAVLEIVSARPEDQKVCDDNPVPDGCLEL
;
A
#
# COMPACT_ATOMS: atom_id res chain seq x y z
N MET A 1 -0.31 41.70 90.72
CA MET A 1 -1.20 40.60 90.30
C MET A 1 -2.29 41.22 89.43
N SER A 2 -2.07 41.24 88.14
CA SER A 2 -2.92 41.91 87.15
C SER A 2 -2.96 40.99 85.95
N ILE A 3 -4.15 40.77 85.38
CA ILE A 3 -4.40 40.77 83.93
C ILE A 3 -5.91 40.60 83.71
N ARG A 4 -6.41 41.45 82.81
CA ARG A 4 -7.79 41.61 82.35
C ARG A 4 -8.20 40.45 81.43
N ALA A 5 -9.52 40.20 81.35
CA ALA A 5 -10.16 39.52 80.20
C ALA A 5 -10.05 40.40 78.92
N PRO A 6 -10.19 39.88 77.68
CA PRO A 6 -11.52 39.49 77.18
C PRO A 6 -11.60 38.34 76.14
N TYR A 7 -12.84 37.91 75.92
CA TYR A 7 -13.51 37.28 74.76
C TYR A 7 -12.75 36.99 73.44
N LEU A 8 -13.34 36.02 72.72
CA LEU A 8 -13.33 35.83 71.25
C LEU A 8 -12.49 34.66 70.70
N ARG A 9 -12.94 33.42 70.91
CA ARG A 9 -12.51 32.25 70.13
C ARG A 9 -13.64 31.23 70.07
N HIS A 10 -14.49 31.26 69.04
CA HIS A 10 -15.20 30.08 68.50
C HIS A 10 -15.88 30.30 67.13
N LEU A 11 -15.61 31.41 66.44
CA LEU A 11 -16.24 31.74 65.15
C LEU A 11 -15.24 31.86 63.98
N ALA A 12 -14.09 31.19 64.07
CA ALA A 12 -13.02 31.30 63.07
C ALA A 12 -12.62 29.98 62.40
N PHE A 13 -13.29 28.85 62.69
CA PHE A 13 -12.92 27.55 62.11
C PHE A 13 -13.88 27.01 61.04
N PHE A 14 -15.04 27.66 60.83
CA PHE A 14 -15.99 27.26 59.78
C PHE A 14 -15.98 28.18 58.55
N GLY A 15 -15.30 29.33 58.61
CA GLY A 15 -15.20 30.29 57.50
C GLY A 15 -14.02 30.05 56.55
N LEU A 16 -13.05 29.22 56.92
CA LEU A 16 -11.83 29.01 56.12
C LEU A 16 -11.90 27.80 55.18
N LEU A 17 -12.86 26.89 55.37
CA LEU A 17 -12.95 25.65 54.59
C LEU A 17 -13.92 25.74 53.39
N VAL A 18 -14.71 26.82 53.28
CA VAL A 18 -15.64 27.05 52.15
C VAL A 18 -15.03 27.98 51.08
N ALA A 19 -13.95 28.71 51.40
CA ALA A 19 -13.27 29.58 50.43
C ALA A 19 -12.23 28.85 49.55
N VAL A 20 -11.90 27.58 49.84
CA VAL A 20 -10.89 26.80 49.09
C VAL A 20 -11.49 25.99 47.93
N VAL A 21 -12.82 25.90 47.81
CA VAL A 21 -13.49 25.12 46.74
C VAL A 21 -13.88 25.97 45.52
N LEU A 22 -13.71 27.29 45.56
CA LEU A 22 -14.06 28.21 44.46
C LEU A 22 -12.86 28.69 43.61
N ALA A 23 -11.65 28.18 43.86
CA ALA A 23 -10.45 28.51 43.09
C ALA A 23 -9.81 27.27 42.40
N ALA A 24 -10.63 26.27 42.06
CA ALA A 24 -10.19 25.04 41.37
C ALA A 24 -10.96 24.79 40.06
N CYS A 25 -11.37 25.88 39.41
CA CYS A 25 -11.74 25.88 37.99
C CYS A 25 -10.89 26.94 37.28
N ASP A 26 -9.57 26.85 37.42
CA ASP A 26 -8.72 27.45 36.41
C ASP A 26 -9.04 26.74 35.10
N GLY A 27 -9.33 27.52 34.05
CA GLY A 27 -9.50 26.98 32.70
C GLY A 27 -8.30 26.10 32.34
N VAL A 28 -8.52 25.10 31.48
CA VAL A 28 -7.42 24.30 30.92
C VAL A 28 -6.29 25.26 30.53
N PRO A 29 -5.06 25.08 31.03
CA PRO A 29 -3.97 25.98 30.72
C PRO A 29 -3.88 26.10 29.20
N ILE A 30 -4.16 27.30 28.68
CA ILE A 30 -3.87 27.59 27.28
C ILE A 30 -2.35 27.77 27.27
N ASP A 31 -1.66 26.86 26.58
CA ASP A 31 -0.20 26.76 26.46
C ASP A 31 0.40 27.91 25.61
N ASP A 32 -0.16 29.12 25.72
CA ASP A 32 0.19 30.33 24.97
C ASP A 32 1.00 31.34 25.81
N GLU A 33 1.19 31.13 27.12
CA GLU A 33 1.84 32.11 28.00
C GLU A 33 3.38 32.03 28.06
N ARG A 34 4.03 31.38 27.08
CA ARG A 34 5.47 31.63 26.82
C ARG A 34 5.62 32.57 25.64
N ASN A 35 6.15 33.76 25.93
CA ASN A 35 6.49 34.82 24.97
C ASN A 35 7.55 34.41 23.92
N ASP A 36 7.98 33.15 23.90
CA ASP A 36 8.93 32.59 22.96
C ASP A 36 8.53 31.18 22.52
N LYS A 37 7.82 31.14 21.37
CA LYS A 37 7.66 29.98 20.48
C LYS A 37 6.59 28.97 20.93
N ARG A 38 5.57 28.81 20.08
CA ARG A 38 4.64 27.68 20.12
C ARG A 38 5.40 26.37 20.31
N LEU A 39 4.94 25.50 21.21
CA LEU A 39 5.48 24.15 21.44
C LEU A 39 5.47 23.29 20.16
N PHE A 40 4.55 23.59 19.24
CA PHE A 40 4.48 22.96 17.93
C PHE A 40 4.40 24.03 16.83
N PRO A 41 5.08 23.83 15.70
CA PRO A 41 4.95 24.72 14.56
C PRO A 41 3.49 24.75 14.10
N ALA A 42 3.06 25.86 13.50
CA ALA A 42 1.74 25.98 12.92
C ALA A 42 1.49 24.85 11.91
N ARG A 43 0.30 24.22 11.96
CA ARG A 43 -0.07 23.07 11.12
C ARG A 43 -1.30 23.34 10.28
N GLY A 44 -1.47 22.51 9.27
CA GLY A 44 -2.60 22.51 8.37
C GLY A 44 -3.74 21.68 8.92
N VAL A 45 -4.95 22.06 8.54
CA VAL A 45 -6.19 21.34 8.85
C VAL A 45 -7.01 21.23 7.58
N ILE A 46 -7.56 20.05 7.31
CA ILE A 46 -8.61 19.86 6.30
C ILE A 46 -9.94 19.71 7.03
N ARG A 47 -10.95 20.47 6.61
CA ARG A 47 -12.34 20.40 7.11
C ARG A 47 -13.30 20.20 5.96
N GLY A 48 -14.33 19.41 6.20
CA GLY A 48 -15.24 19.02 5.15
C GLY A 48 -16.45 18.27 5.63
N THR A 49 -17.22 17.78 4.66
CA THR A 49 -18.39 16.93 4.89
C THR A 49 -18.24 15.64 4.10
N VAL A 50 -18.38 14.50 4.77
CA VAL A 50 -18.51 13.22 4.10
C VAL A 50 -19.99 12.96 3.82
N THR A 51 -20.31 12.61 2.58
CA THR A 51 -21.64 12.24 2.11
C THR A 51 -21.62 10.79 1.69
N TYR A 52 -22.45 9.98 2.33
CA TYR A 52 -22.66 8.57 2.06
C TYR A 52 -23.91 8.39 1.22
N ILE A 53 -23.82 7.56 0.17
CA ILE A 53 -24.95 7.13 -0.65
C ILE A 53 -24.85 5.61 -0.83
N GLY A 54 -25.75 4.85 -0.23
CA GLY A 54 -25.67 3.39 -0.30
C GLY A 54 -26.71 2.67 0.56
N PRO A 55 -26.57 1.35 0.74
CA PRO A 55 -27.43 0.56 1.63
C PRO A 55 -27.52 1.13 3.03
N ARG A 56 -28.58 0.79 3.77
CA ARG A 56 -28.62 1.08 5.21
C ARG A 56 -27.46 0.39 5.95
N PRO A 57 -26.94 1.02 7.02
CA PRO A 57 -25.80 0.49 7.74
C PRO A 57 -26.18 -0.75 8.56
N CYS A 58 -25.20 -1.61 8.84
CA CYS A 58 -25.38 -2.69 9.80
C CYS A 58 -25.35 -2.13 11.23
N SER A 59 -26.02 -2.79 12.16
CA SER A 59 -26.04 -2.41 13.58
C SER A 59 -25.92 -3.61 14.50
N ARG A 60 -25.37 -3.39 15.68
CA ARG A 60 -25.18 -4.39 16.73
C ARG A 60 -25.17 -3.68 18.09
N ASP A 61 -25.86 -4.26 19.07
CA ASP A 61 -25.85 -3.80 20.46
C ASP A 61 -26.18 -2.30 20.62
N GLY A 62 -27.16 -1.82 19.86
CA GLY A 62 -27.58 -0.42 19.89
C GLY A 62 -26.61 0.55 19.21
N HIS A 63 -25.61 0.07 18.47
CA HIS A 63 -24.63 0.87 17.74
C HIS A 63 -24.64 0.58 16.24
N ILE A 64 -24.34 1.59 15.44
CA ILE A 64 -24.02 1.39 14.02
C ILE A 64 -22.60 0.83 13.88
N VAL A 65 -22.46 -0.25 13.13
CA VAL A 65 -21.17 -0.89 12.86
C VAL A 65 -20.50 -0.23 11.67
N GLY A 66 -19.21 0.02 11.80
CA GLY A 66 -18.40 0.59 10.73
C GLY A 66 -18.13 2.08 10.89
N ASN A 67 -17.25 2.58 10.04
CA ASN A 67 -16.84 3.98 10.03
C ASN A 67 -16.67 4.44 8.58
N ALA A 68 -16.96 5.72 8.32
CA ALA A 68 -16.48 6.39 7.13
C ALA A 68 -15.02 6.80 7.36
N ILE A 69 -14.11 6.15 6.64
CA ILE A 69 -12.68 6.41 6.69
C ILE A 69 -12.34 7.41 5.59
N VAL A 70 -11.75 8.54 5.97
CA VAL A 70 -11.25 9.56 5.05
C VAL A 70 -9.73 9.56 5.12
N LEU A 71 -9.09 9.17 4.02
CA LEU A 71 -7.65 8.99 3.87
C LEU A 71 -7.05 10.16 3.08
N VAL A 72 -5.97 10.73 3.59
CA VAL A 72 -5.23 11.81 2.92
C VAL A 72 -3.94 11.24 2.35
N PHE A 73 -3.74 11.41 1.04
CA PHE A 73 -2.52 11.03 0.34
C PHE A 73 -1.83 12.29 -0.20
N ASP A 74 -0.50 12.30 -0.19
CA ASP A 74 0.26 13.33 -0.90
C ASP A 74 0.01 13.19 -2.41
N ARG A 75 -0.36 14.27 -3.10
CA ARG A 75 -0.55 14.23 -4.57
C ARG A 75 0.73 13.99 -5.32
N ARG A 76 1.89 14.23 -4.72
CA ARG A 76 3.19 13.90 -5.31
C ARG A 76 3.42 12.40 -5.34
N ASN A 77 2.82 11.66 -4.40
CA ASN A 77 2.90 10.21 -4.33
C ASN A 77 1.50 9.64 -4.02
N PRO A 78 0.58 9.62 -5.00
CA PRO A 78 -0.75 9.07 -4.79
C PRO A 78 -0.68 7.54 -4.58
N PRO A 79 -1.74 6.93 -4.05
CA PRO A 79 -1.79 5.48 -3.95
C PRO A 79 -1.79 4.85 -5.36
N PRO A 80 -1.36 3.59 -5.48
CA PRO A 80 -1.50 2.84 -6.71
C PRO A 80 -2.96 2.82 -7.20
N PRO A 81 -3.19 2.85 -8.53
CA PRO A 81 -2.20 2.69 -9.59
C PRO A 81 -1.54 3.99 -10.09
N ALA A 82 -1.96 5.16 -9.58
CA ALA A 82 -1.46 6.45 -10.05
C ALA A 82 -0.08 6.80 -9.49
N GLY A 83 0.29 6.23 -8.34
CA GLY A 83 1.59 6.39 -7.70
C GLY A 83 2.00 5.15 -6.94
N ILE A 84 2.90 5.31 -5.96
CA ILE A 84 3.54 4.20 -5.24
C ILE A 84 3.35 4.28 -3.71
N ALA A 85 2.46 5.14 -3.23
CA ALA A 85 2.22 5.26 -1.79
C ALA A 85 1.61 3.98 -1.21
N THR A 86 2.22 3.49 -0.14
CA THR A 86 1.77 2.28 0.58
C THR A 86 0.83 2.61 1.74
N GLY A 87 0.54 3.89 1.99
CA GLY A 87 -0.31 4.34 3.08
C GLY A 87 -0.65 5.83 2.97
N ALA A 88 -1.69 6.24 3.69
CA ALA A 88 -2.11 7.63 3.81
C ALA A 88 -1.15 8.40 4.72
N VAL A 89 -0.91 9.69 4.45
CA VAL A 89 -0.11 10.56 5.32
C VAL A 89 -0.85 10.92 6.60
N ASN A 90 -2.19 10.93 6.55
CA ASN A 90 -3.07 11.09 7.70
C ASN A 90 -4.47 10.55 7.35
N PHE A 91 -5.31 10.30 8.35
CA PHE A 91 -6.69 9.87 8.15
C PHE A 91 -7.60 10.31 9.30
N VAL A 92 -8.91 10.25 9.08
CA VAL A 92 -9.92 10.33 10.15
C VAL A 92 -10.99 9.27 9.93
N ALA A 93 -11.55 8.77 11.04
CA ALA A 93 -12.71 7.89 11.04
C ALA A 93 -13.92 8.66 11.59
N VAL A 94 -14.93 8.87 10.75
CA VAL A 94 -16.25 9.34 11.18
C VAL A 94 -17.07 8.12 11.56
N THR A 95 -17.50 8.04 12.83
CA THR A 95 -18.18 6.85 13.33
C THR A 95 -19.52 6.64 12.64
N GLY A 96 -19.92 5.37 12.49
CA GLY A 96 -21.24 5.03 11.98
C GLY A 96 -22.37 5.69 12.77
N ASP A 97 -22.24 5.79 14.10
CA ASP A 97 -23.25 6.45 14.95
C ASP A 97 -23.37 7.95 14.67
N THR A 98 -22.27 8.63 14.35
CA THR A 98 -22.29 10.04 13.95
C THR A 98 -22.85 10.21 12.54
N LEU A 99 -22.40 9.39 11.59
CA LEU A 99 -22.84 9.49 10.19
C LEU A 99 -24.33 9.16 10.04
N PHE A 100 -24.81 8.14 10.75
CA PHE A 100 -26.18 7.62 10.67
C PHE A 100 -26.97 7.88 11.95
N ALA A 101 -26.84 9.09 12.52
CA ALA A 101 -27.48 9.44 13.79
C ALA A 101 -28.99 9.12 13.84
N ASN A 102 -29.67 9.25 12.69
CA ASN A 102 -31.11 9.08 12.53
C ASN A 102 -31.54 7.68 12.03
N GLU A 103 -30.61 6.74 11.82
CA GLU A 103 -30.97 5.39 11.38
C GLU A 103 -31.39 4.48 12.54
N PRO A 104 -32.37 3.57 12.32
CA PRO A 104 -32.75 2.56 13.30
C PRO A 104 -31.57 1.65 13.67
N ARG A 105 -31.50 1.26 14.95
CA ARG A 105 -30.43 0.38 15.49
C ARG A 105 -31.02 -0.91 16.05
N SER A 106 -30.39 -2.03 15.74
CA SER A 106 -30.67 -3.32 16.38
C SER A 106 -30.16 -3.29 17.82
N VAL A 107 -31.00 -3.71 18.77
CA VAL A 107 -30.61 -3.93 20.17
C VAL A 107 -30.06 -5.34 20.42
N GLY A 108 -30.07 -6.20 19.41
CA GLY A 108 -29.50 -7.55 19.49
C GLY A 108 -27.97 -7.53 19.50
N LYS A 109 -27.37 -8.53 20.14
CA LYS A 109 -25.90 -8.70 20.18
C LYS A 109 -25.31 -9.20 18.85
N ASP A 110 -26.15 -9.76 17.99
CA ASP A 110 -25.74 -10.22 16.66
C ASP A 110 -25.69 -9.06 15.66
N LEU A 111 -24.85 -9.20 14.62
CA LEU A 111 -24.80 -8.21 13.55
C LEU A 111 -26.09 -8.27 12.73
N PHE A 112 -26.84 -7.18 12.73
CA PHE A 112 -28.02 -7.02 11.87
C PHE A 112 -27.68 -6.08 10.71
N CYS A 113 -27.76 -6.59 9.48
CA CYS A 113 -27.60 -5.81 8.27
C CYS A 113 -28.94 -5.71 7.52
N PRO A 114 -29.53 -4.52 7.37
CA PRO A 114 -30.75 -4.34 6.58
C PRO A 114 -30.53 -4.70 5.10
N PRO A 115 -31.62 -4.94 4.34
CA PRO A 115 -31.55 -5.15 2.90
C PRO A 115 -30.80 -4.03 2.17
N ALA A 116 -30.18 -4.37 1.04
CA ALA A 116 -29.37 -3.43 0.26
C ALA A 116 -30.18 -2.26 -0.34
N GLN A 117 -31.50 -2.41 -0.45
CA GLN A 117 -32.41 -1.39 -0.97
C GLN A 117 -33.58 -1.11 -0.01
N PRO A 118 -34.10 0.13 0.00
CA PRO A 118 -33.62 1.30 -0.76
C PRO A 118 -32.28 1.84 -0.23
N SER A 119 -31.53 2.53 -1.10
CA SER A 119 -30.35 3.28 -0.66
C SER A 119 -30.76 4.52 0.13
N ILE A 120 -29.94 4.90 1.11
CA ILE A 120 -30.09 6.10 1.91
C ILE A 120 -28.98 7.09 1.61
N THR A 121 -29.19 8.35 1.97
CA THR A 121 -28.16 9.38 1.98
C THR A 121 -27.95 9.88 3.40
N ALA A 122 -26.70 9.96 3.82
CA ALA A 122 -26.31 10.44 5.14
C ALA A 122 -25.06 11.30 5.01
N SER A 123 -24.89 12.27 5.91
CA SER A 123 -23.72 13.15 5.87
C SER A 123 -23.29 13.56 7.26
N ALA A 124 -21.99 13.71 7.45
CA ALA A 124 -21.41 14.19 8.70
C ALA A 124 -20.16 15.04 8.42
N PRO A 125 -19.86 16.03 9.28
CA PRO A 125 -18.62 16.79 9.18
C PRO A 125 -17.42 15.91 9.55
N PHE A 126 -16.26 16.24 9.00
CA PHE A 126 -14.98 15.66 9.41
C PHE A 126 -13.90 16.73 9.54
N THR A 127 -12.84 16.41 10.28
CA THR A 127 -11.65 17.27 10.41
C THR A 127 -10.41 16.40 10.49
N ILE A 128 -9.37 16.75 9.73
CA ILE A 128 -8.09 16.03 9.68
C ILE A 128 -6.98 17.00 10.02
N ALA A 129 -6.20 16.67 11.04
CA ALA A 129 -5.05 17.43 11.51
C ALA A 129 -4.12 16.50 12.34
N PRO A 130 -2.85 16.88 12.53
CA PRO A 130 -2.14 17.94 11.83
C PRO A 130 -1.73 17.51 10.41
N LEU A 131 -1.59 18.48 9.50
CA LEU A 131 -1.00 18.29 8.18
C LEU A 131 0.16 19.25 7.97
N GLU A 132 1.12 18.84 7.14
CA GLU A 132 2.20 19.71 6.67
C GLU A 132 1.68 20.56 5.50
N GLY A 133 2.50 21.52 5.06
CA GLY A 133 2.16 22.25 3.84
C GLY A 133 2.27 21.29 2.66
N GLY A 134 1.20 21.16 1.87
CA GLY A 134 1.21 20.29 0.70
C GLY A 134 -0.05 20.34 -0.13
N SER A 135 -0.05 19.60 -1.24
CA SER A 135 -1.23 19.35 -2.06
C SER A 135 -1.64 17.90 -1.89
N TYR A 136 -2.90 17.66 -1.51
CA TYR A 136 -3.37 16.35 -1.09
C TYR A 136 -4.52 15.82 -1.95
N GLN A 137 -4.56 14.50 -2.08
CA GLN A 137 -5.67 13.74 -2.63
C GLN A 137 -6.43 13.09 -1.47
N ILE A 138 -7.75 13.16 -1.51
CA ILE A 138 -8.60 12.52 -0.50
C ILE A 138 -9.34 11.32 -1.10
N SER A 139 -9.02 10.14 -0.62
CA SER A 139 -9.77 8.91 -0.86
C SER A 139 -10.60 8.57 0.37
N ALA A 140 -11.74 7.93 0.20
CA ALA A 140 -12.58 7.55 1.32
C ALA A 140 -13.33 6.25 1.06
N PHE A 141 -13.72 5.58 2.15
CA PHE A 141 -14.62 4.44 2.06
C PHE A 141 -15.41 4.27 3.35
N TYR A 142 -16.55 3.59 3.27
CA TYR A 142 -17.29 3.16 4.44
C TYR A 142 -17.04 1.67 4.68
N ASP A 143 -16.36 1.37 5.77
CA ASP A 143 -16.12 0.01 6.26
C ASP A 143 -17.41 -0.53 6.86
N ARG A 144 -18.18 -1.32 6.10
CA ARG A 144 -19.50 -1.79 6.54
C ARG A 144 -19.43 -2.84 7.63
N ARG A 145 -18.27 -3.48 7.82
CA ARG A 145 -18.11 -4.61 8.74
C ARG A 145 -17.34 -4.22 10.01
N GLY A 146 -16.82 -3.00 10.12
CA GLY A 146 -16.07 -2.54 11.28
C GLY A 146 -14.72 -3.25 11.44
N ARG A 147 -14.07 -3.61 10.33
CA ARG A 147 -12.82 -4.38 10.30
C ARG A 147 -11.62 -3.58 9.78
N PHE A 148 -11.78 -2.29 9.52
CA PHE A 148 -10.66 -1.42 9.17
C PHE A 148 -9.73 -1.24 10.36
N TRP A 149 -8.43 -1.45 10.11
CA TRP A 149 -7.37 -1.16 11.07
C TRP A 149 -6.22 -0.46 10.35
N PRO A 150 -5.97 0.83 10.63
CA PRO A 150 -5.02 1.64 9.86
C PRO A 150 -3.57 1.20 10.06
N THR A 151 -3.25 0.59 11.20
CA THR A 151 -1.89 0.16 11.57
C THR A 151 -1.47 -1.16 10.94
N PHE A 152 -2.40 -1.93 10.39
CA PHE A 152 -2.14 -3.26 9.84
C PHE A 152 -2.39 -3.27 8.34
N LYS A 153 -1.37 -3.52 7.51
CA LYS A 153 -1.47 -3.48 6.04
C LYS A 153 -2.50 -4.46 5.48
N PHE A 154 -2.76 -5.56 6.19
CA PHE A 154 -3.79 -6.51 5.81
C PHE A 154 -5.23 -6.04 6.11
N ARG A 155 -5.43 -4.90 6.79
CA ARG A 155 -6.75 -4.32 7.16
C ARG A 155 -6.88 -2.81 6.91
N ASN A 156 -5.90 -2.19 6.25
CA ASN A 156 -5.87 -0.74 6.02
C ASN A 156 -6.55 -0.28 4.71
N LEU A 157 -7.23 -1.19 4.00
CA LEU A 157 -7.90 -0.92 2.74
C LEU A 157 -9.31 -1.53 2.76
N PRO A 158 -10.24 -1.00 1.95
CA PRO A 158 -11.59 -1.53 1.88
C PRO A 158 -11.65 -2.95 1.31
N GLU A 159 -12.70 -3.67 1.69
CA GLU A 159 -12.98 -5.04 1.29
C GLU A 159 -14.27 -5.16 0.46
N ALA A 160 -14.54 -6.36 -0.06
CA ALA A 160 -15.78 -6.59 -0.78
C ALA A 160 -17.00 -6.30 0.08
N GLY A 161 -17.93 -5.54 -0.50
CA GLY A 161 -19.15 -5.08 0.15
C GLY A 161 -19.03 -3.71 0.82
N ASP A 162 -17.82 -3.17 1.01
CA ASP A 162 -17.63 -1.78 1.43
C ASP A 162 -18.01 -0.83 0.29
N LEU A 163 -18.11 0.47 0.60
CA LEU A 163 -18.39 1.50 -0.37
C LEU A 163 -17.20 2.45 -0.46
N GLY A 164 -16.64 2.63 -1.64
CA GLY A 164 -15.54 3.56 -1.92
C GLY A 164 -16.01 4.93 -2.41
N GLY A 165 -15.06 5.86 -2.43
CA GLY A 165 -15.24 7.23 -2.87
C GLY A 165 -14.05 8.14 -2.53
N GLY A 166 -14.30 9.44 -2.40
CA GLY A 166 -13.28 10.45 -2.13
C GLY A 166 -13.72 11.87 -2.47
N TYR A 167 -12.76 12.79 -2.52
CA TYR A 167 -12.95 14.11 -3.13
C TYR A 167 -12.61 14.02 -4.62
N VAL A 168 -13.64 13.76 -5.42
CA VAL A 168 -13.51 13.42 -6.84
C VAL A 168 -14.32 14.38 -7.70
N ASP A 169 -13.92 14.51 -8.96
CA ASP A 169 -14.65 15.22 -10.01
C ASP A 169 -15.90 14.41 -10.39
N LEU A 170 -17.03 14.75 -9.76
CA LEU A 170 -18.30 14.04 -9.97
C LEU A 170 -18.86 14.26 -11.38
N GLU A 171 -18.55 15.39 -12.01
CA GLU A 171 -18.99 15.66 -13.38
C GLU A 171 -18.24 14.75 -14.37
N ASP A 172 -16.92 14.61 -14.20
CA ASP A 172 -16.11 13.64 -14.96
C ASP A 172 -16.61 12.20 -14.75
N ALA A 173 -16.88 11.81 -13.49
CA ALA A 173 -17.37 10.47 -13.18
C ALA A 173 -18.74 10.13 -13.80
N ARG A 174 -19.57 11.15 -14.07
CA ARG A 174 -20.92 10.99 -14.63
C ARG A 174 -20.96 11.00 -16.16
N LEU A 175 -19.84 11.27 -16.83
CA LEU A 175 -19.78 11.23 -18.29
C LEU A 175 -20.19 9.82 -18.80
N PRO A 176 -20.93 9.71 -19.93
CA PRO A 176 -21.42 8.42 -20.44
C PRO A 176 -20.34 7.35 -20.68
N GLY A 177 -19.08 7.74 -20.92
CA GLY A 177 -17.96 6.81 -21.08
C GLY A 177 -17.29 6.36 -19.77
N ASN A 178 -17.57 7.04 -18.66
CA ASN A 178 -16.96 6.80 -17.35
C ASN A 178 -17.95 6.09 -16.40
N ALA A 179 -19.23 6.44 -16.46
CA ALA A 179 -20.26 5.84 -15.63
C ALA A 179 -20.37 4.33 -15.88
N GLY A 180 -20.12 3.52 -14.85
CA GLY A 180 -20.17 2.06 -14.94
C GLY A 180 -18.98 1.41 -15.67
N ASN A 181 -17.98 2.19 -16.08
CA ASN A 181 -16.75 1.66 -16.67
C ASN A 181 -15.84 1.07 -15.58
N PRO A 182 -15.56 -0.25 -15.59
CA PRO A 182 -14.75 -0.90 -14.55
C PRO A 182 -13.28 -0.45 -14.53
N ASN A 183 -12.84 0.32 -15.53
CA ASN A 183 -11.48 0.86 -15.64
C ASN A 183 -11.42 2.37 -15.42
N TYR A 184 -12.57 3.01 -15.19
CA TYR A 184 -12.56 4.41 -14.83
C TYR A 184 -11.85 4.56 -13.48
N ALA A 185 -10.69 5.20 -13.52
CA ALA A 185 -10.01 5.66 -12.33
C ALA A 185 -10.58 7.04 -11.97
N PRO A 186 -11.18 7.22 -10.79
CA PRO A 186 -11.73 8.51 -10.41
C PRO A 186 -10.69 9.62 -10.49
N LYS A 187 -11.05 10.73 -11.12
CA LYS A 187 -10.24 11.94 -11.11
C LYS A 187 -10.39 12.63 -9.76
N PHE A 188 -9.34 12.60 -8.95
CA PHE A 188 -9.32 13.27 -7.65
C PHE A 188 -9.02 14.76 -7.80
N LEU A 189 -9.76 15.57 -7.06
CA LEU A 189 -9.55 17.02 -7.01
C LEU A 189 -8.50 17.35 -5.93
N PRO A 190 -7.66 18.36 -6.15
CA PRO A 190 -6.64 18.74 -5.19
C PRO A 190 -7.23 19.40 -3.93
N VAL A 191 -6.60 19.11 -2.79
CA VAL A 191 -6.80 19.83 -1.54
C VAL A 191 -5.47 20.45 -1.12
N ASP A 192 -5.33 21.74 -1.36
CA ASP A 192 -4.11 22.47 -1.08
C ASP A 192 -4.13 23.02 0.34
N VAL A 193 -3.07 22.75 1.09
CA VAL A 193 -2.88 23.13 2.48
C VAL A 193 -1.62 23.99 2.59
N GLY A 194 -1.83 25.28 2.85
CA GLY A 194 -0.76 26.29 2.89
C GLY A 194 -0.82 27.22 1.67
N THR A 195 0.14 28.14 1.61
CA THR A 195 0.30 29.04 0.46
C THR A 195 1.32 28.43 -0.51
N PRO A 196 0.97 28.28 -1.81
CA PRO A 196 1.89 27.71 -2.79
C PRO A 196 3.08 28.64 -3.00
N GLN A 197 4.26 28.06 -3.07
CA GLN A 197 5.47 28.74 -3.51
C GLN A 197 5.53 28.75 -5.05
N SER A 198 6.22 29.75 -5.62
CA SER A 198 6.36 29.85 -7.06
C SER A 198 7.09 28.64 -7.64
N VAL A 199 6.49 28.00 -8.63
CA VAL A 199 7.12 26.94 -9.43
C VAL A 199 7.52 27.48 -10.81
N PRO A 200 8.56 26.91 -11.44
CA PRO A 200 8.99 27.31 -12.79
C PRO A 200 7.94 27.02 -13.87
N THR A 201 7.05 26.04 -13.64
CA THR A 201 6.02 25.64 -14.60
C THR A 201 4.69 25.34 -13.92
N ASP A 202 3.57 25.66 -14.58
CA ASP A 202 2.21 25.39 -14.08
C ASP A 202 1.86 23.88 -14.01
N LYS A 203 2.76 23.00 -14.47
CA LYS A 203 2.57 21.54 -14.46
C LYS A 203 3.14 20.88 -13.20
N GLU A 204 3.95 21.59 -12.43
CA GLU A 204 4.60 21.07 -11.23
C GLU A 204 3.73 21.31 -9.99
N ILE A 205 3.70 20.36 -9.06
CA ILE A 205 3.02 20.56 -7.77
C ILE A 205 3.92 21.44 -6.90
N PRO A 206 3.53 22.70 -6.58
CA PRO A 206 4.38 23.59 -5.79
C PRO A 206 4.59 23.08 -4.38
N ASP A 207 5.68 23.51 -3.76
CA ASP A 207 5.81 23.42 -2.30
C ASP A 207 4.84 24.39 -1.64
N TYR A 208 4.34 24.03 -0.46
CA TYR A 208 3.38 24.84 0.28
C TYR A 208 3.95 25.21 1.63
N VAL A 209 3.81 26.48 2.00
CA VAL A 209 4.24 26.99 3.30
C VAL A 209 3.03 27.28 4.17
N ILE A 210 3.09 26.84 5.42
CA ILE A 210 2.09 27.16 6.43
C ILE A 210 2.50 28.44 7.14
N GLY A 211 1.64 29.45 7.07
CA GLY A 211 1.84 30.72 7.76
C GLY A 211 1.82 30.57 9.29
N PRO A 212 2.20 31.63 10.03
CA PRO A 212 2.29 31.57 11.49
C PRO A 212 0.95 31.28 12.16
N ASN A 213 -0.19 31.45 11.51
CA ASN A 213 -1.52 31.17 12.08
C ASN A 213 -2.06 29.76 11.75
N GLY A 214 -1.27 28.92 11.08
CA GLY A 214 -1.76 27.66 10.53
C GLY A 214 -2.47 27.88 9.19
N TYR A 215 -3.06 26.81 8.67
CA TYR A 215 -3.85 26.88 7.44
C TYR A 215 -5.07 25.97 7.58
N VAL A 216 -6.23 26.42 7.08
CA VAL A 216 -7.45 25.61 7.03
C VAL A 216 -7.92 25.50 5.60
N ALA A 217 -7.83 24.29 5.03
CA ALA A 217 -8.52 23.93 3.80
C ALA A 217 -9.95 23.51 4.17
N ASP A 218 -10.91 24.41 3.96
CA ASP A 218 -12.29 24.24 4.41
C ASP A 218 -13.24 23.86 3.26
N ASN A 219 -14.45 23.42 3.62
CA ASN A 219 -15.53 23.05 2.70
C ASN A 219 -15.13 21.96 1.69
N VAL A 220 -14.34 20.97 2.10
CA VAL A 220 -13.96 19.85 1.23
C VAL A 220 -15.06 18.78 1.19
N PRO A 221 -15.77 18.59 0.06
CA PRO A 221 -16.83 17.59 -0.04
C PRO A 221 -16.24 16.22 -0.35
N VAL A 222 -16.51 15.22 0.48
CA VAL A 222 -16.11 13.83 0.24
C VAL A 222 -17.37 13.02 -0.05
N THR A 223 -17.41 12.29 -1.16
CA THR A 223 -18.56 11.45 -1.53
C THR A 223 -18.16 9.98 -1.50
N ILE A 224 -18.98 9.14 -0.85
CA ILE A 224 -18.84 7.69 -0.77
C ILE A 224 -20.11 7.06 -1.32
N GLY A 225 -20.00 6.11 -2.24
CA GLY A 225 -21.18 5.39 -2.73
C GLY A 225 -20.95 4.32 -3.80
N SER A 226 -19.71 4.13 -4.24
CA SER A 226 -19.39 3.07 -5.19
C SER A 226 -19.14 1.76 -4.46
N ALA A 227 -20.00 0.77 -4.65
CA ALA A 227 -19.78 -0.55 -4.04
C ALA A 227 -18.49 -1.19 -4.55
N ILE A 228 -17.76 -1.79 -3.62
CA ILE A 228 -16.52 -2.53 -3.91
C ILE A 228 -16.92 -3.99 -4.14
N PRO A 229 -16.90 -4.46 -5.41
CA PRO A 229 -17.56 -5.71 -5.78
C PRO A 229 -16.71 -6.94 -5.48
N PHE A 230 -15.39 -6.77 -5.39
CA PHE A 230 -14.44 -7.86 -5.24
C PHE A 230 -13.63 -7.71 -3.97
N THR A 231 -13.15 -8.83 -3.48
CA THR A 231 -12.21 -8.87 -2.36
C THR A 231 -10.87 -8.32 -2.82
N ARG A 232 -10.02 -7.92 -1.86
CA ARG A 232 -8.64 -7.57 -2.19
C ARG A 232 -7.97 -8.75 -2.91
N PRO A 233 -6.93 -8.52 -3.73
CA PRO A 233 -6.21 -9.59 -4.41
C PRO A 233 -5.39 -10.41 -3.40
N TYR A 234 -6.02 -11.18 -2.50
CA TYR A 234 -5.29 -12.02 -1.56
C TYR A 234 -4.47 -13.03 -2.34
N PHE A 235 -3.18 -13.11 -2.03
CA PHE A 235 -2.30 -14.09 -2.67
C PHE A 235 -1.16 -14.49 -1.74
N HIS A 236 -0.49 -15.57 -2.11
CA HIS A 236 0.81 -15.95 -1.59
C HIS A 236 1.72 -16.44 -2.73
N PRO A 237 3.05 -16.30 -2.60
CA PRO A 237 3.99 -16.94 -3.52
C PRO A 237 3.97 -18.46 -3.35
N GLU A 238 4.02 -19.20 -4.45
CA GLU A 238 4.15 -20.65 -4.40
C GLU A 238 5.42 -21.04 -3.63
N GLY A 239 5.27 -21.97 -2.67
CA GLY A 239 6.37 -22.42 -1.80
C GLY A 239 6.72 -21.48 -0.64
N ALA A 240 5.96 -20.39 -0.41
CA ALA A 240 6.18 -19.48 0.71
C ALA A 240 6.02 -20.14 2.09
N ASP A 241 5.16 -21.14 2.17
CA ASP A 241 4.82 -21.87 3.39
C ASP A 241 5.79 -23.03 3.73
N ALA A 242 6.66 -23.43 2.80
CA ALA A 242 7.73 -24.39 3.03
C ALA A 242 8.96 -23.70 3.65
N VAL A 243 9.34 -24.08 4.88
CA VAL A 243 10.41 -23.46 5.68
C VAL A 243 11.46 -24.52 6.01
N ASP A 244 12.14 -25.02 4.98
CA ASP A 244 12.83 -26.30 5.14
C ASP A 244 14.36 -26.19 5.09
N LYS A 245 14.93 -25.04 4.69
CA LYS A 245 16.39 -24.89 4.54
C LYS A 245 16.90 -23.52 4.99
N ALA A 246 17.96 -23.56 5.80
CA ALA A 246 18.81 -22.42 6.08
C ALA A 246 19.70 -22.13 4.85
N GLU A 247 19.70 -20.88 4.40
CA GLU A 247 20.55 -20.44 3.29
C GLU A 247 21.06 -19.02 3.55
N THR A 248 22.37 -18.85 3.42
CA THR A 248 23.04 -17.56 3.62
C THR A 248 23.02 -16.71 2.36
N SER A 249 22.73 -15.43 2.50
CA SER A 249 22.84 -14.43 1.44
C SER A 249 23.31 -13.09 2.00
N ASP A 250 23.53 -12.10 1.13
CA ASP A 250 23.87 -10.73 1.53
C ASP A 250 22.83 -10.16 2.50
N ALA A 251 21.55 -10.49 2.31
CA ALA A 251 20.45 -10.03 3.16
C ALA A 251 19.99 -11.04 4.23
N ASN A 252 20.60 -12.22 4.30
CA ASN A 252 20.37 -13.26 5.32
C ASN A 252 21.69 -13.89 5.77
N PRO A 253 22.62 -13.15 6.38
CA PRO A 253 23.97 -13.64 6.69
C PRO A 253 24.00 -14.75 7.74
N ARG A 254 22.93 -14.92 8.53
CA ARG A 254 22.82 -15.99 9.55
C ARG A 254 22.16 -17.26 9.02
N GLY A 255 21.64 -17.25 7.79
CA GLY A 255 20.90 -18.38 7.24
C GLY A 255 19.59 -18.65 7.95
N ASP A 256 18.88 -17.63 8.43
CA ASP A 256 17.54 -17.79 9.02
C ASP A 256 16.59 -18.40 7.96
N PRO A 257 16.02 -19.60 8.20
CA PRO A 257 15.09 -20.23 7.26
C PRO A 257 13.85 -19.37 6.94
N LEU A 258 13.43 -18.50 7.88
CA LEU A 258 12.31 -17.58 7.68
C LEU A 258 12.68 -16.33 6.88
N ALA A 259 13.95 -16.15 6.53
CA ALA A 259 14.44 -15.02 5.74
C ALA A 259 14.84 -15.41 4.31
N VAL A 260 14.93 -16.72 4.00
CA VAL A 260 15.29 -17.21 2.66
C VAL A 260 14.26 -16.73 1.63
N PRO A 261 14.69 -16.04 0.56
CA PRO A 261 13.76 -15.52 -0.44
C PRO A 261 13.04 -16.63 -1.20
N ILE A 262 11.89 -16.31 -1.82
CA ILE A 262 11.22 -17.25 -2.74
C ILE A 262 12.02 -17.38 -4.05
N VAL A 263 12.49 -16.25 -4.57
CA VAL A 263 13.30 -16.17 -5.79
C VAL A 263 14.52 -15.30 -5.54
N ALA A 264 15.68 -15.74 -6.03
CA ALA A 264 16.89 -14.92 -6.09
C ALA A 264 17.24 -14.55 -7.54
N MET A 265 17.66 -13.30 -7.73
CA MET A 265 18.12 -12.78 -9.02
C MET A 265 19.41 -12.01 -8.80
N THR A 266 20.41 -12.19 -9.66
CA THR A 266 21.65 -11.42 -9.56
C THR A 266 21.43 -9.97 -10.00
N GLN A 267 22.17 -9.04 -9.42
CA GLN A 267 22.07 -7.61 -9.73
C GLN A 267 22.38 -7.26 -11.20
N ASP A 268 23.05 -8.15 -11.92
CA ASP A 268 23.44 -8.01 -13.33
C ASP A 268 22.57 -8.86 -14.28
N ALA A 269 21.44 -9.39 -13.79
CA ALA A 269 20.62 -10.35 -14.51
C ALA A 269 20.34 -9.96 -15.97
N ARG A 270 20.58 -10.91 -16.88
CA ARG A 270 20.40 -10.76 -18.32
C ARG A 270 19.28 -11.68 -18.80
N ILE A 271 18.41 -11.13 -19.64
CA ILE A 271 17.34 -11.84 -20.35
C ILE A 271 17.68 -11.92 -21.85
N LEU A 272 16.94 -12.72 -22.61
CA LEU A 272 16.99 -12.68 -24.07
C LEU A 272 16.19 -11.47 -24.58
N ALA A 273 16.46 -11.02 -25.80
CA ALA A 273 15.62 -10.03 -26.48
C ALA A 273 14.42 -10.70 -27.18
N ALA A 274 13.32 -9.96 -27.35
CA ALA A 274 12.13 -10.46 -28.02
C ALA A 274 12.45 -10.84 -29.49
N PRO A 275 11.97 -11.99 -29.99
CA PRO A 275 12.19 -12.40 -31.37
C PRO A 275 11.38 -11.52 -32.33
N ALA A 276 11.93 -11.17 -33.49
CA ALA A 276 11.21 -10.38 -34.49
C ALA A 276 10.06 -11.18 -35.13
N ASN A 277 10.24 -12.49 -35.27
CA ASN A 277 9.22 -13.42 -35.77
C ASN A 277 8.87 -14.46 -34.69
N PRO A 278 7.91 -14.17 -33.80
CA PRO A 278 7.61 -15.04 -32.68
C PRO A 278 7.01 -16.38 -33.14
N THR A 279 7.70 -17.47 -32.80
CA THR A 279 7.20 -18.85 -32.84
C THR A 279 6.99 -19.39 -31.41
N PRO A 280 6.18 -20.44 -31.20
CA PRO A 280 6.00 -21.03 -29.86
C PRO A 280 7.33 -21.40 -29.16
N ALA A 281 8.32 -21.89 -29.92
CA ALA A 281 9.64 -22.24 -29.39
C ALA A 281 10.42 -20.99 -28.95
N THR A 282 10.49 -19.96 -29.79
CA THR A 282 11.19 -18.70 -29.45
C THR A 282 10.51 -17.95 -28.30
N LEU A 283 9.17 -17.98 -28.20
CA LEU A 283 8.44 -17.38 -27.08
C LEU A 283 8.70 -18.14 -25.77
N THR A 284 8.81 -19.46 -25.84
CA THR A 284 9.18 -20.28 -24.68
C THR A 284 10.60 -19.96 -24.22
N ALA A 285 11.56 -19.87 -25.15
CA ALA A 285 12.94 -19.49 -24.82
C ALA A 285 13.02 -18.08 -24.21
N TYR A 286 12.27 -17.13 -24.77
CA TYR A 286 12.19 -15.77 -24.23
C TYR A 286 11.61 -15.77 -22.81
N GLN A 287 10.46 -16.42 -22.58
CA GLN A 287 9.85 -16.55 -21.24
C GLN A 287 10.81 -17.21 -20.23
N GLN A 288 11.49 -18.28 -20.62
CA GLN A 288 12.44 -19.00 -19.75
C GLN A 288 13.68 -18.20 -19.39
N SER A 289 14.01 -17.15 -20.15
CA SER A 289 15.14 -16.28 -19.82
C SER A 289 14.88 -15.38 -18.59
N PHE A 290 13.61 -15.15 -18.25
CA PHE A 290 13.23 -14.40 -17.06
C PHE A 290 13.23 -15.27 -15.81
N ARG A 291 13.51 -14.65 -14.66
CA ARG A 291 13.09 -15.24 -13.37
C ARG A 291 11.57 -15.16 -13.28
N GLN A 292 10.97 -16.26 -12.85
CA GLN A 292 9.51 -16.39 -12.77
C GLN A 292 9.07 -16.58 -11.33
N LEU A 293 7.87 -16.10 -11.04
CA LEU A 293 7.23 -16.20 -9.75
C LEU A 293 5.76 -16.57 -9.96
N LYS A 294 5.30 -17.61 -9.29
CA LYS A 294 3.88 -18.00 -9.30
C LYS A 294 3.20 -17.49 -8.04
N LEU A 295 2.12 -16.74 -8.22
CA LEU A 295 1.35 -16.11 -7.16
C LEU A 295 -0.04 -16.75 -7.12
N VAL A 296 -0.28 -17.51 -6.06
CA VAL A 296 -1.49 -18.30 -5.86
C VAL A 296 -2.50 -17.50 -5.07
N TRP A 297 -3.77 -17.55 -5.48
CA TRP A 297 -4.89 -16.89 -4.82
C TRP A 297 -5.04 -17.36 -3.36
N GLY A 298 -5.33 -16.41 -2.46
CA GLY A 298 -5.58 -16.66 -1.06
C GLY A 298 -4.31 -16.98 -0.26
N VAL A 299 -4.44 -17.91 0.68
CA VAL A 299 -3.37 -18.41 1.56
C VAL A 299 -3.11 -19.89 1.26
N ALA A 300 -2.06 -20.48 1.81
CA ALA A 300 -1.80 -21.91 1.65
C ALA A 300 -3.00 -22.75 2.16
N ASP A 301 -3.26 -23.91 1.56
CA ASP A 301 -4.47 -24.71 1.85
C ASP A 301 -4.66 -25.02 3.35
N ARG A 302 -3.57 -25.31 4.06
CA ARG A 302 -3.58 -25.58 5.51
C ARG A 302 -3.91 -24.36 6.39
N GLU A 303 -3.88 -23.16 5.82
CA GLU A 303 -4.07 -21.88 6.51
C GLU A 303 -5.47 -21.30 6.29
N VAL A 304 -6.25 -21.84 5.35
CA VAL A 304 -7.53 -21.26 4.90
C VAL A 304 -8.54 -21.12 6.04
N GLU A 305 -8.70 -22.16 6.87
CA GLU A 305 -9.65 -22.13 8.00
C GLU A 305 -9.29 -21.02 8.99
N THR A 306 -8.04 -20.96 9.43
CA THR A 306 -7.55 -19.91 10.33
C THR A 306 -7.62 -18.51 9.71
N ALA A 307 -7.38 -18.39 8.41
CA ALA A 307 -7.40 -17.11 7.71
C ALA A 307 -8.82 -16.57 7.53
N ALA A 308 -9.80 -17.43 7.23
CA ALA A 308 -11.16 -17.05 6.91
C ALA A 308 -12.08 -16.92 8.15
N ASP A 309 -11.76 -17.60 9.25
CA ASP A 309 -12.56 -17.58 10.47
C ASP A 309 -12.75 -16.13 10.99
N PRO A 310 -13.99 -15.64 11.09
CA PRO A 310 -14.28 -14.28 11.56
C PRO A 310 -13.99 -14.06 13.05
N ASP A 311 -13.88 -15.13 13.84
CA ASP A 311 -13.52 -15.10 15.25
C ASP A 311 -11.99 -15.14 15.47
N GLN A 312 -11.23 -15.37 14.40
CA GLN A 312 -9.77 -15.31 14.37
C GLN A 312 -9.26 -13.90 14.02
N PRO A 313 -7.98 -13.59 14.30
CA PRO A 313 -7.43 -12.24 14.11
C PRO A 313 -7.41 -11.73 12.66
N PHE A 314 -7.66 -12.59 11.67
CA PHE A 314 -7.55 -12.24 10.25
C PHE A 314 -8.91 -11.97 9.60
N GLY A 315 -9.81 -12.96 9.54
CA GLY A 315 -11.16 -12.83 9.00
C GLY A 315 -11.19 -12.48 7.50
N LEU A 316 -10.27 -13.03 6.71
CA LEU A 316 -10.15 -12.81 5.27
C LEU A 316 -11.41 -13.27 4.54
N GLN A 317 -11.78 -12.55 3.48
CA GLN A 317 -12.92 -12.92 2.64
C GLN A 317 -12.48 -13.93 1.57
N LEU A 318 -12.23 -15.18 1.96
CA LEU A 318 -11.83 -16.26 1.05
C LEU A 318 -13.07 -17.09 0.67
N PRO A 319 -13.53 -17.10 -0.60
CA PRO A 319 -14.57 -18.04 -1.01
C PRO A 319 -14.01 -19.49 -1.06
N PRO A 320 -14.87 -20.51 -0.97
CA PRO A 320 -14.46 -21.91 -1.12
C PRO A 320 -13.80 -22.18 -2.48
N LEU A 321 -12.69 -22.95 -2.48
CA LEU A 321 -11.88 -23.31 -3.65
C LEU A 321 -12.56 -24.37 -4.57
N PRO A 322 -12.30 -24.41 -5.90
CA PRO A 322 -11.84 -23.35 -6.79
C PRO A 322 -13.05 -22.53 -7.31
N PRO A 323 -12.86 -21.23 -7.63
CA PRO A 323 -13.95 -20.25 -7.54
C PRO A 323 -15.06 -20.47 -8.57
N ARG A 324 -16.25 -20.77 -8.07
CA ARG A 324 -17.52 -20.46 -8.74
C ARG A 324 -18.18 -19.30 -7.98
N GLY A 325 -17.62 -18.09 -8.03
CA GLY A 325 -18.11 -16.91 -7.31
C GLY A 325 -17.10 -15.73 -7.22
N ASN A 326 -17.41 -14.69 -6.45
CA ASN A 326 -16.67 -13.40 -6.32
C ASN A 326 -15.26 -13.49 -5.68
N GLY A 327 -14.44 -14.49 -5.99
CA GLY A 327 -13.02 -14.48 -5.62
C GLY A 327 -12.14 -15.32 -6.54
N GLY A 328 -10.83 -15.10 -6.42
CA GLY A 328 -9.82 -15.41 -7.43
C GLY A 328 -9.11 -14.13 -7.88
N LEU A 329 -7.92 -14.27 -8.45
CA LEU A 329 -7.21 -13.15 -9.06
C LEU A 329 -7.93 -12.78 -10.37
N LEU A 330 -8.52 -11.59 -10.40
CA LEU A 330 -9.08 -11.00 -11.62
C LEU A 330 -7.95 -10.60 -12.57
N VAL A 331 -7.90 -11.21 -13.74
CA VAL A 331 -6.92 -10.90 -14.78
C VAL A 331 -7.61 -10.35 -16.02
N PHE A 332 -7.15 -9.20 -16.51
CA PHE A 332 -7.66 -8.55 -17.71
C PHE A 332 -6.63 -7.59 -18.32
N SER A 333 -6.78 -7.31 -19.60
CA SER A 333 -5.89 -6.37 -20.30
C SER A 333 -6.11 -4.92 -19.84
N ARG A 334 -5.02 -4.15 -19.79
CA ARG A 334 -5.01 -2.71 -19.51
C ARG A 334 -5.34 -1.85 -20.72
N GLY A 335 -5.49 -2.45 -21.90
CA GLY A 335 -5.71 -1.69 -23.14
C GLY A 335 -4.43 -1.18 -23.80
N ARG A 336 -3.24 -1.66 -23.39
CA ARG A 336 -1.93 -1.24 -23.91
C ARG A 336 -0.93 -2.40 -23.88
N SER A 337 0.18 -2.25 -24.60
CA SER A 337 1.26 -3.23 -24.63
C SER A 337 2.35 -2.91 -23.60
N ILE A 338 3.17 -3.91 -23.28
CA ILE A 338 4.39 -3.68 -22.50
C ILE A 338 5.53 -3.10 -23.37
N PRO A 339 6.49 -2.37 -22.79
CA PRO A 339 7.59 -1.75 -23.55
C PRO A 339 8.61 -2.73 -24.14
N GLU A 340 8.70 -3.96 -23.60
CA GLU A 340 9.63 -4.99 -24.08
C GLU A 340 9.16 -5.65 -25.38
N ASN A 341 7.84 -5.71 -25.60
CA ASN A 341 7.25 -6.35 -26.76
C ASN A 341 5.84 -5.79 -27.01
N ALA A 342 5.66 -5.09 -28.12
CA ALA A 342 4.39 -4.48 -28.51
C ALA A 342 3.26 -5.51 -28.74
N ALA A 343 3.58 -6.78 -28.93
CA ALA A 343 2.60 -7.87 -29.06
C ALA A 343 2.09 -8.39 -27.71
N VAL A 344 2.77 -8.07 -26.60
CA VAL A 344 2.39 -8.55 -25.27
C VAL A 344 1.51 -7.51 -24.58
N PRO A 345 0.24 -7.82 -24.26
CA PRO A 345 -0.62 -6.91 -23.51
C PRO A 345 -0.11 -6.73 -22.07
N ASP A 346 -0.19 -5.49 -21.58
CA ASP A 346 -0.03 -5.15 -20.17
C ASP A 346 -1.32 -5.57 -19.43
N LEU A 347 -1.21 -6.37 -18.36
CA LEU A 347 -2.37 -6.98 -17.67
C LEU A 347 -2.51 -6.46 -16.24
N TRP A 348 -3.74 -6.48 -15.73
CA TRP A 348 -4.06 -6.41 -14.31
C TRP A 348 -4.08 -7.82 -13.67
N PRO A 349 -3.80 -7.97 -12.36
CA PRO A 349 -3.27 -6.94 -11.47
C PRO A 349 -1.85 -6.52 -11.88
N GLN A 350 -1.48 -5.28 -11.56
CA GLN A 350 -0.10 -4.85 -11.67
C GLN A 350 0.72 -5.52 -10.57
N ILE A 351 1.93 -5.94 -10.92
CA ILE A 351 2.86 -6.57 -10.00
C ILE A 351 4.01 -5.61 -9.75
N ALA A 352 4.14 -5.16 -8.51
CA ALA A 352 5.23 -4.30 -8.06
C ALA A 352 6.04 -5.04 -6.99
N LEU A 353 7.31 -5.27 -7.27
CA LEU A 353 8.27 -5.73 -6.28
C LEU A 353 8.94 -4.51 -5.66
N VAL A 354 8.65 -4.24 -4.39
CA VAL A 354 9.08 -3.01 -3.70
C VAL A 354 10.18 -3.37 -2.72
N LYS A 355 11.29 -2.62 -2.78
CA LYS A 355 12.44 -2.87 -1.93
C LYS A 355 12.10 -2.60 -0.45
N LEU A 356 12.51 -3.52 0.41
CA LEU A 356 12.41 -3.43 1.86
C LEU A 356 13.64 -2.72 2.44
N ALA A 357 13.48 -2.14 3.62
CA ALA A 357 14.57 -1.56 4.40
C ALA A 357 15.66 -2.60 4.67
N ASP A 358 16.93 -2.17 4.64
CA ASP A 358 18.06 -3.09 4.82
C ASP A 358 18.33 -3.34 6.31
N ASP A 359 17.64 -4.35 6.85
CA ASP A 359 17.90 -4.94 8.16
C ASP A 359 18.23 -6.44 7.99
N PRO A 360 19.44 -6.79 7.52
CA PRO A 360 19.82 -8.17 7.20
C PRO A 360 19.83 -9.10 8.44
N LEU A 361 19.94 -8.52 9.64
CA LEU A 361 19.88 -9.28 10.89
C LEU A 361 18.47 -9.34 11.50
N ARG A 362 17.49 -8.65 10.89
CA ARG A 362 16.09 -8.58 11.31
C ARG A 362 15.93 -8.22 12.79
N THR A 363 16.77 -7.31 13.30
CA THR A 363 16.77 -6.93 14.72
C THR A 363 15.77 -5.83 15.03
N ALA A 364 15.63 -4.86 14.11
CA ALA A 364 14.73 -3.73 14.25
C ALA A 364 13.39 -3.99 13.54
N ASP A 365 13.42 -4.73 12.44
CA ASP A 365 12.23 -5.20 11.72
C ASP A 365 12.24 -6.74 11.58
N PRO A 366 11.87 -7.46 12.66
CA PRO A 366 11.82 -8.91 12.64
C PRO A 366 10.90 -9.49 11.58
N GLN A 367 9.93 -8.74 11.06
CA GLN A 367 8.98 -9.24 10.06
C GLN A 367 9.33 -8.79 8.63
N SER A 368 10.31 -7.89 8.47
CA SER A 368 10.75 -7.35 7.19
C SER A 368 9.60 -6.72 6.41
N LEU A 369 8.86 -5.84 7.09
CA LEU A 369 7.69 -5.15 6.56
C LEU A 369 7.97 -3.73 6.13
N VAL A 370 9.04 -3.11 6.63
CA VAL A 370 9.34 -1.71 6.35
C VAL A 370 9.87 -1.56 4.93
N VAL A 371 9.23 -0.69 4.17
CA VAL A 371 9.58 -0.40 2.78
C VAL A 371 10.66 0.68 2.76
N GLN A 372 11.61 0.56 1.84
CA GLN A 372 12.63 1.58 1.64
C GLN A 372 12.00 2.91 1.17
N GLY A 373 12.46 4.03 1.72
CA GLY A 373 11.98 5.37 1.40
C GLY A 373 10.79 5.85 2.25
N THR A 374 10.22 4.99 3.11
CA THR A 374 9.16 5.40 4.05
C THR A 374 9.75 6.06 5.31
N PRO A 375 8.95 6.83 6.08
CA PRO A 375 9.37 7.35 7.38
C PRO A 375 9.97 6.33 8.34
N GLU A 376 9.43 5.12 8.32
CA GLU A 376 9.82 4.03 9.21
C GLU A 376 11.20 3.46 8.88
N GLU A 377 11.70 3.64 7.64
CA GLU A 377 13.04 3.16 7.25
C GLU A 377 14.12 3.71 8.18
N SER A 378 14.05 5.00 8.51
CA SER A 378 15.05 5.63 9.37
C SER A 378 15.04 5.08 10.79
N VAL A 379 13.88 4.63 11.28
CA VAL A 379 13.76 3.99 12.60
C VAL A 379 14.36 2.59 12.58
N VAL A 380 14.16 1.85 11.49
CA VAL A 380 14.69 0.48 11.34
C VAL A 380 16.19 0.47 11.10
N THR A 381 16.67 1.32 10.20
CA THR A 381 18.06 1.29 9.71
C THR A 381 19.00 2.23 10.46
N GLY A 382 18.47 3.21 11.20
CA GLY A 382 19.24 4.29 11.82
C GLY A 382 19.86 5.26 10.79
N LYS A 383 19.46 5.21 9.52
CA LYS A 383 19.99 6.02 8.42
C LYS A 383 18.92 6.96 7.85
N PRO A 384 19.32 8.03 7.13
CA PRO A 384 18.37 8.80 6.33
C PRO A 384 17.59 7.91 5.36
N ARG A 385 16.37 8.33 5.02
CA ARG A 385 15.54 7.64 4.02
C ARG A 385 16.28 7.56 2.70
N ARG A 386 16.11 6.45 1.99
CA ARG A 386 16.70 6.23 0.67
C ARG A 386 15.64 6.34 -0.43
N PRO A 387 16.04 6.33 -1.71
CA PRO A 387 15.09 6.28 -2.83
C PRO A 387 14.13 5.09 -2.72
N ILE A 388 12.87 5.27 -3.10
CA ILE A 388 11.94 4.15 -3.23
C ILE A 388 12.36 3.35 -4.47
N VAL A 389 12.56 2.04 -4.33
CA VAL A 389 12.99 1.17 -5.44
C VAL A 389 11.89 0.16 -5.75
N VAL A 390 11.46 0.12 -7.01
CA VAL A 390 10.39 -0.75 -7.51
C VAL A 390 10.86 -1.52 -8.75
N ILE A 391 10.73 -2.84 -8.74
CA ILE A 391 10.86 -3.69 -9.93
C ILE A 391 9.46 -4.08 -10.39
N GLN A 392 9.17 -3.96 -11.68
CA GLN A 392 7.87 -4.34 -12.22
C GLN A 392 7.88 -5.80 -12.72
N GLY A 393 6.76 -6.51 -12.53
CA GLY A 393 6.55 -7.82 -13.12
C GLY A 393 5.73 -7.76 -14.41
N ILE A 394 5.87 -8.78 -15.26
CA ILE A 394 5.01 -9.02 -16.43
C ILE A 394 4.11 -10.22 -16.11
N THR A 395 2.81 -9.96 -16.02
CA THR A 395 1.80 -11.00 -15.75
C THR A 395 1.53 -11.82 -17.01
N LEU A 396 1.54 -13.15 -16.87
CA LEU A 396 1.19 -14.08 -17.94
C LEU A 396 -0.25 -14.58 -17.81
N LEU A 397 -0.90 -14.77 -18.95
CA LEU A 397 -2.17 -15.47 -19.06
C LEU A 397 -1.94 -16.97 -19.19
N ASP A 398 -2.57 -17.76 -18.32
CA ASP A 398 -2.48 -19.23 -18.30
C ASP A 398 -1.03 -19.75 -18.36
N ASP A 399 -0.14 -19.10 -17.59
CA ASP A 399 1.29 -19.42 -17.43
C ASP A 399 2.13 -19.37 -18.72
N SER A 400 1.57 -18.82 -19.80
CA SER A 400 2.17 -18.91 -21.12
C SER A 400 2.19 -17.56 -21.81
N LEU A 401 3.39 -17.11 -22.17
CA LEU A 401 3.56 -15.94 -23.02
C LEU A 401 2.89 -16.13 -24.39
N ALA A 402 2.94 -17.34 -24.96
CA ALA A 402 2.27 -17.64 -26.22
C ALA A 402 0.74 -17.47 -26.13
N LYS A 403 0.12 -17.86 -25.01
CA LYS A 403 -1.31 -17.61 -24.77
C LYS A 403 -1.60 -16.14 -24.47
N THR A 404 -0.66 -15.45 -23.84
CA THR A 404 -0.78 -14.01 -23.53
C THR A 404 -0.80 -13.15 -24.80
N ILE A 405 -0.09 -13.58 -25.86
CA ILE A 405 -0.01 -12.90 -27.17
C ILE A 405 -1.10 -13.40 -28.14
N ALA A 406 -2.04 -14.26 -27.72
CA ALA A 406 -3.02 -14.89 -28.60
C ALA A 406 -4.12 -13.90 -29.07
N GLY A 407 -3.77 -12.96 -29.95
CA GLY A 407 -4.67 -11.99 -30.57
C GLY A 407 -4.09 -10.58 -30.60
N PRO A 408 -4.71 -9.65 -31.35
CA PRO A 408 -4.33 -8.24 -31.28
C PRO A 408 -4.50 -7.73 -29.85
N VAL A 409 -3.54 -6.93 -29.38
CA VAL A 409 -3.64 -6.29 -28.06
C VAL A 409 -4.92 -5.46 -28.05
N PRO A 410 -5.86 -5.75 -27.14
CA PRO A 410 -7.10 -4.98 -27.03
C PRO A 410 -6.76 -3.51 -26.80
N GLN A 411 -7.39 -2.59 -27.54
CA GLN A 411 -7.25 -1.15 -27.30
C GLN A 411 -8.14 -0.66 -26.15
N ALA A 412 -9.04 -1.52 -25.68
CA ALA A 412 -9.86 -1.31 -24.51
C ALA A 412 -9.72 -2.52 -23.57
N PRO A 413 -9.87 -2.33 -22.25
CA PRO A 413 -9.81 -3.44 -21.31
C PRO A 413 -10.85 -4.52 -21.60
N THR A 414 -10.47 -5.77 -21.37
CA THR A 414 -11.33 -6.94 -21.61
C THR A 414 -12.15 -7.29 -20.39
N THR A 415 -13.16 -8.16 -20.57
CA THR A 415 -13.85 -8.80 -19.45
C THR A 415 -12.84 -9.53 -18.56
N ALA A 416 -12.92 -9.30 -17.25
CA ALA A 416 -12.06 -9.95 -16.28
C ALA A 416 -12.35 -11.45 -16.20
N ALA A 417 -11.28 -12.25 -16.18
CA ALA A 417 -11.35 -13.67 -15.89
C ALA A 417 -10.77 -13.92 -14.50
N LEU A 418 -11.49 -14.67 -13.67
CA LEU A 418 -10.97 -15.15 -12.39
C LEU A 418 -9.94 -16.26 -12.63
N ARG A 419 -8.82 -16.15 -11.96
CA ARG A 419 -7.72 -17.12 -11.98
C ARG A 419 -7.38 -17.54 -10.55
N ASP A 420 -7.05 -18.81 -10.38
CA ASP A 420 -6.53 -19.37 -9.14
C ASP A 420 -5.07 -18.97 -8.89
N HIS A 421 -4.32 -18.62 -9.93
CA HIS A 421 -2.99 -18.03 -9.81
C HIS A 421 -2.65 -17.13 -10.99
N VAL A 422 -1.54 -16.40 -10.85
CA VAL A 422 -0.85 -15.75 -11.97
C VAL A 422 0.63 -16.10 -11.94
N THR A 423 1.22 -16.30 -13.12
CA THR A 423 2.67 -16.39 -13.27
C THR A 423 3.21 -15.04 -13.71
N VAL A 424 4.29 -14.61 -13.06
CA VAL A 424 4.91 -13.30 -13.25
C VAL A 424 6.34 -13.50 -13.72
N MET A 425 6.73 -12.86 -14.82
CA MET A 425 8.13 -12.71 -15.22
C MET A 425 8.70 -11.44 -14.58
N ILE A 426 9.81 -11.55 -13.86
CA ILE A 426 10.45 -10.44 -13.14
C ILE A 426 11.34 -9.67 -14.12
N ARG A 427 11.08 -8.37 -14.31
CA ARG A 427 11.93 -7.52 -15.16
C ARG A 427 13.30 -7.30 -14.52
N PRO A 428 14.40 -7.42 -15.25
CA PRO A 428 15.73 -7.01 -14.77
C PRO A 428 15.90 -5.48 -14.90
N ALA A 429 14.95 -4.72 -14.35
CA ALA A 429 14.96 -3.27 -14.34
C ALA A 429 14.27 -2.74 -13.08
N ALA A 430 14.87 -1.71 -12.47
CA ALA A 430 14.38 -1.07 -11.25
C ALA A 430 14.08 0.41 -11.51
N LEU A 431 12.94 0.89 -11.00
CA LEU A 431 12.59 2.31 -10.94
C LEU A 431 12.94 2.85 -9.57
N CYS A 432 13.73 3.91 -9.54
CA CYS A 432 14.19 4.56 -8.32
C CYS A 432 13.61 5.97 -8.21
N PHE A 433 12.86 6.25 -7.16
CA PHE A 433 12.16 7.52 -6.95
C PHE A 433 12.69 8.25 -5.73
N ASP A 434 12.79 9.58 -5.82
CA ASP A 434 12.87 10.41 -4.61
C ASP A 434 11.49 10.33 -3.91
N PRO A 435 11.40 9.82 -2.66
CA PRO A 435 10.14 9.72 -1.94
C PRO A 435 9.45 11.07 -1.73
N ARG A 436 10.17 12.20 -1.84
CA ARG A 436 9.63 13.56 -1.72
C ARG A 436 9.02 14.06 -3.03
N ARG A 437 9.45 13.52 -4.17
CA ARG A 437 9.13 14.01 -5.52
C ARG A 437 8.85 12.86 -6.49
N VAL A 438 7.95 11.95 -6.11
CA VAL A 438 7.54 10.84 -7.00
C VAL A 438 6.88 11.36 -8.28
N ASP A 439 6.25 12.54 -8.22
CA ASP A 439 5.60 13.24 -9.33
C ASP A 439 6.53 13.57 -10.51
N VAL A 440 7.84 13.71 -10.29
CA VAL A 440 8.79 14.02 -11.37
C VAL A 440 9.29 12.77 -12.11
N GLY A 441 8.82 11.59 -11.72
CA GLY A 441 9.25 10.31 -12.26
C GLY A 441 10.58 9.82 -11.67
N GLY A 442 10.82 8.52 -11.84
CA GLY A 442 11.99 7.82 -11.32
C GLY A 442 13.08 7.60 -12.37
N LEU A 443 14.28 7.27 -11.88
CA LEU A 443 15.36 6.74 -12.68
C LEU A 443 15.10 5.25 -12.94
N LEU A 444 14.94 4.86 -14.20
CA LEU A 444 14.90 3.47 -14.63
C LEU A 444 16.33 2.96 -14.81
N VAL A 445 16.71 1.96 -14.02
CA VAL A 445 18.03 1.31 -14.07
C VAL A 445 17.87 -0.10 -14.59
N THR A 446 18.70 -0.46 -15.57
CA THR A 446 18.78 -1.84 -16.08
C THR A 446 20.23 -2.24 -16.37
N PRO A 447 20.65 -3.49 -16.10
CA PRO A 447 22.05 -3.89 -16.29
C PRO A 447 22.47 -3.95 -17.77
N HIS A 448 21.53 -4.24 -18.67
CA HIS A 448 21.78 -4.42 -20.10
C HIS A 448 20.71 -3.70 -20.92
N PHE A 449 21.11 -3.02 -21.99
CA PHE A 449 20.18 -2.44 -22.97
C PHE A 449 19.91 -3.36 -24.15
N THR A 450 20.85 -4.26 -24.41
CA THR A 450 20.83 -5.20 -25.53
C THR A 450 21.16 -6.60 -25.05
N ALA A 451 20.65 -7.60 -25.75
CA ALA A 451 20.99 -9.00 -25.52
C ALA A 451 20.83 -9.81 -26.81
N ARG A 452 21.26 -11.07 -26.80
CA ARG A 452 20.95 -12.00 -27.90
C ARG A 452 19.44 -12.20 -28.01
N SER A 453 18.96 -12.34 -29.23
CA SER A 453 17.55 -12.66 -29.49
C SER A 453 17.19 -14.04 -28.94
N ALA A 454 15.92 -14.22 -28.56
CA ALA A 454 15.37 -15.54 -28.28
C ALA A 454 15.25 -16.42 -29.54
N ASP A 455 15.32 -15.82 -30.72
CA ASP A 455 15.56 -16.54 -31.97
C ASP A 455 17.07 -16.62 -32.25
N ALA A 456 17.64 -17.81 -32.08
CA ALA A 456 19.07 -18.04 -32.29
C ALA A 456 19.53 -17.84 -33.74
N SER A 457 18.61 -17.77 -34.71
CA SER A 457 18.93 -17.47 -36.11
C SER A 457 19.17 -15.97 -36.36
N GLU A 458 18.71 -15.10 -35.45
CA GLU A 458 18.89 -13.66 -35.59
C GLU A 458 20.32 -13.26 -35.18
N PRO A 459 21.07 -12.57 -36.07
CA PRO A 459 22.43 -12.17 -35.75
C PRO A 459 22.49 -10.95 -34.83
N GLY A 460 23.56 -10.90 -34.02
CA GLY A 460 23.92 -9.77 -33.18
C GLY A 460 23.10 -9.64 -31.91
N GLU A 461 23.37 -8.58 -31.16
CA GLU A 461 22.52 -8.19 -30.04
C GLU A 461 21.34 -7.34 -30.55
N LYS A 462 20.20 -7.47 -29.88
CA LYS A 462 18.97 -6.73 -30.13
C LYS A 462 18.62 -5.90 -28.88
N PRO A 463 17.92 -4.76 -29.04
CA PRO A 463 17.37 -4.03 -27.91
C PRO A 463 16.44 -4.90 -27.04
N LEU A 464 16.53 -4.76 -25.73
CA LEU A 464 15.63 -5.45 -24.79
C LEU A 464 14.26 -4.77 -24.67
N PHE A 465 14.17 -3.51 -25.07
CA PHE A 465 12.97 -2.69 -24.97
C PHE A 465 13.01 -1.51 -25.93
N ASP A 466 11.85 -0.90 -26.17
CA ASP A 466 11.75 0.38 -26.88
C ASP A 466 12.03 1.54 -25.90
N ALA A 467 13.21 2.14 -26.03
CA ALA A 467 13.63 3.26 -25.19
C ALA A 467 12.77 4.52 -25.39
N ALA A 468 12.24 4.75 -26.60
CA ALA A 468 11.36 5.88 -26.87
C ALA A 468 10.00 5.65 -26.20
N ALA A 469 9.42 4.46 -26.32
CA ALA A 469 8.18 4.12 -25.64
C ALA A 469 8.31 4.16 -24.11
N LEU A 470 9.45 3.73 -23.55
CA LEU A 470 9.74 3.87 -22.13
C LEU A 470 9.87 5.32 -21.67
N GLY A 471 10.56 6.16 -22.44
CA GLY A 471 10.71 7.59 -22.13
C GLY A 471 9.39 8.37 -22.15
N GLN A 472 8.32 7.80 -22.71
CA GLN A 472 6.96 8.38 -22.67
C GLN A 472 6.13 7.85 -21.50
N GLN A 473 6.64 6.91 -20.69
CA GLN A 473 5.90 6.40 -19.53
C GLN A 473 5.89 7.46 -18.42
N PRO A 474 4.73 7.78 -17.80
CA PRO A 474 4.60 8.88 -16.84
C PRO A 474 5.52 8.82 -15.61
N LEU A 475 5.96 7.62 -15.22
CA LEU A 475 6.81 7.40 -14.04
C LEU A 475 8.30 7.24 -14.38
N VAL A 476 8.69 7.37 -15.65
CA VAL A 476 10.09 7.24 -16.09
C VAL A 476 10.62 8.61 -16.44
N ARG A 477 11.58 9.11 -15.65
CA ARG A 477 12.27 10.38 -15.92
C ARG A 477 13.50 10.19 -16.79
N GLU A 478 14.27 9.16 -16.50
CA GLU A 478 15.57 8.89 -17.11
C GLU A 478 15.80 7.38 -17.18
N ILE A 479 16.55 6.91 -18.17
CA ILE A 479 16.95 5.52 -18.31
C ILE A 479 18.48 5.45 -18.24
N LYS A 480 19.03 4.64 -17.34
CA LYS A 480 20.48 4.49 -17.16
C LYS A 480 20.87 3.03 -17.08
N ARG A 481 22.05 2.72 -17.63
CA ARG A 481 22.67 1.41 -17.46
C ARG A 481 23.30 1.34 -16.08
N GLY A 482 23.01 0.27 -15.34
CA GLY A 482 23.56 0.02 -14.02
C GLY A 482 23.04 -1.28 -13.43
N CYS A 483 23.79 -1.86 -12.50
CA CYS A 483 23.30 -3.02 -11.76
C CYS A 483 22.10 -2.67 -10.89
N LEU A 484 21.28 -3.67 -10.60
CA LEU A 484 20.07 -3.53 -9.79
C LEU A 484 20.43 -3.33 -8.31
N PRO A 485 19.67 -2.50 -7.56
CA PRO A 485 19.89 -2.35 -6.12
C PRO A 485 19.70 -3.67 -5.39
N LYS A 486 20.76 -4.12 -4.70
CA LYS A 486 20.74 -5.35 -3.89
C LYS A 486 19.77 -5.23 -2.72
N GLY A 487 19.29 -6.38 -2.25
CA GLY A 487 18.47 -6.49 -1.04
C GLY A 487 17.15 -7.19 -1.28
N ARG A 488 16.27 -7.08 -0.29
CA ARG A 488 15.03 -7.84 -0.18
C ARG A 488 13.85 -7.04 -0.73
N TYR A 489 12.94 -7.71 -1.41
CA TYR A 489 11.78 -7.10 -2.04
C TYR A 489 10.50 -7.83 -1.62
N ALA A 490 9.52 -7.04 -1.19
CA ALA A 490 8.13 -7.46 -1.07
C ALA A 490 7.49 -7.48 -2.45
N VAL A 491 6.39 -8.21 -2.64
CA VAL A 491 5.57 -8.11 -3.86
C VAL A 491 4.19 -7.58 -3.49
N SER A 492 3.68 -6.68 -4.31
CA SER A 492 2.35 -6.09 -4.21
C SER A 492 1.56 -6.34 -5.49
N LEU A 493 0.33 -6.83 -5.33
CA LEU A 493 -0.66 -6.91 -6.39
C LEU A 493 -1.60 -5.73 -6.25
N VAL A 494 -1.76 -4.97 -7.32
CA VAL A 494 -2.58 -3.75 -7.35
C VAL A 494 -3.63 -3.83 -8.45
N TYR A 495 -4.88 -3.61 -8.08
CA TYR A 495 -5.98 -3.41 -9.03
C TYR A 495 -6.18 -1.93 -9.40
N PRO A 496 -6.84 -1.65 -10.55
CA PRO A 496 -7.12 -0.27 -10.96
C PRO A 496 -8.03 0.46 -9.95
N THR A 497 -8.81 -0.28 -9.17
CA THR A 497 -9.65 0.23 -8.08
C THR A 497 -8.85 0.73 -6.88
N GLY A 498 -7.52 0.53 -6.85
CA GLY A 498 -6.65 0.82 -5.72
C GLY A 498 -6.64 -0.28 -4.64
N GLN A 499 -7.45 -1.33 -4.79
CA GLN A 499 -7.34 -2.51 -3.94
C GLN A 499 -5.98 -3.16 -4.17
N ALA A 500 -5.23 -3.34 -3.08
CA ALA A 500 -3.91 -3.93 -3.13
C ALA A 500 -3.72 -4.97 -2.02
N TRP A 501 -2.83 -5.91 -2.28
CA TRP A 501 -2.32 -6.86 -1.29
C TRP A 501 -0.81 -6.94 -1.41
N THR A 502 -0.12 -7.06 -0.28
CA THR A 502 1.34 -7.10 -0.25
C THR A 502 1.79 -8.23 0.66
N VAL A 503 2.83 -8.94 0.24
CA VAL A 503 3.55 -9.94 1.05
C VAL A 503 5.06 -9.65 0.99
N PRO A 504 5.80 -9.76 2.11
CA PRO A 504 5.35 -10.13 3.46
C PRO A 504 4.37 -9.10 4.07
N ASN A 505 3.53 -9.56 5.00
CA ASN A 505 2.67 -8.71 5.83
C ASN A 505 2.58 -9.21 7.28
N GLU A 506 1.86 -8.48 8.13
CA GLU A 506 1.80 -8.73 9.58
C GLU A 506 1.22 -10.10 9.96
N MET A 507 0.45 -10.74 9.07
CA MET A 507 -0.15 -12.05 9.34
C MET A 507 0.88 -13.17 9.32
N GLY A 508 1.98 -13.01 8.59
CA GLY A 508 2.99 -14.04 8.41
C GLY A 508 4.21 -13.98 9.33
N GLY A 509 4.18 -13.10 10.32
CA GLY A 509 5.22 -13.09 11.34
C GLY A 509 4.70 -12.64 12.69
N CYS A 510 5.60 -12.60 13.65
CA CYS A 510 5.34 -12.10 14.99
C CYS A 510 6.00 -10.74 15.16
N ALA A 511 5.25 -9.78 15.71
CA ALA A 511 5.84 -8.53 16.16
C ALA A 511 6.86 -8.82 17.26
N ARG A 512 7.81 -7.89 17.48
CA ARG A 512 8.84 -8.03 18.52
C ARG A 512 8.26 -8.32 19.92
N SER A 513 7.08 -7.78 20.22
CA SER A 513 6.38 -7.97 21.50
C SER A 513 5.62 -9.29 21.62
N GLU A 514 5.45 -10.03 20.50
CA GLU A 514 4.78 -11.33 20.43
C GLU A 514 5.77 -12.50 20.50
N GLY A 515 7.07 -12.21 20.40
CA GLY A 515 8.14 -13.21 20.45
C GLY A 515 8.51 -13.78 19.09
N ALA A 516 9.26 -14.88 19.07
CA ALA A 516 9.61 -15.57 17.83
C ALA A 516 8.43 -16.37 17.27
N VAL A 517 8.47 -16.63 15.95
CA VAL A 517 7.58 -17.60 15.31
C VAL A 517 8.01 -19.00 15.76
N THR A 518 7.06 -19.79 16.25
CA THR A 518 7.26 -21.21 16.57
C THR A 518 6.27 -22.04 15.76
N GLN A 519 6.70 -23.21 15.29
CA GLN A 519 5.80 -24.17 14.65
C GLN A 519 5.34 -25.19 15.70
N GLN A 520 4.03 -25.36 15.84
CA GLN A 520 3.41 -26.34 16.72
C GLN A 520 2.44 -27.20 15.91
N GLY A 521 2.75 -28.49 15.76
CA GLY A 521 1.95 -29.38 14.91
C GLY A 521 1.92 -28.91 13.46
N SER A 522 0.73 -28.72 12.88
CA SER A 522 0.54 -28.25 11.50
C SER A 522 0.49 -26.73 11.35
N GLY A 523 0.52 -25.96 12.44
CA GLY A 523 0.36 -24.50 12.43
C GLY A 523 1.57 -23.75 12.99
N ALA A 524 1.66 -22.45 12.67
CA ALA A 524 2.64 -21.53 13.24
C ALA A 524 1.98 -20.56 14.23
N THR A 525 2.69 -20.18 15.29
CA THR A 525 2.20 -19.29 16.35
C THR A 525 3.32 -18.43 16.93
N CYS A 526 2.96 -17.32 17.55
CA CYS A 526 3.90 -16.47 18.28
C CYS A 526 4.20 -16.98 19.70
N ALA A 527 5.48 -17.03 20.07
CA ALA A 527 5.93 -17.71 21.29
C ALA A 527 5.51 -17.02 22.60
N THR A 528 5.54 -15.69 22.65
CA THR A 528 5.31 -14.92 23.88
C THR A 528 3.86 -14.49 24.04
N LYS A 529 3.21 -14.08 22.94
CA LYS A 529 1.77 -13.78 22.90
C LYS A 529 1.15 -14.65 21.82
N PRO A 530 0.61 -15.84 22.19
CA PRO A 530 0.09 -16.80 21.23
C PRO A 530 -0.94 -16.17 20.30
N ARG A 531 -0.60 -16.17 19.01
CA ARG A 531 -1.43 -15.73 17.90
C ARG A 531 -1.07 -16.60 16.70
N PRO A 532 -2.05 -17.12 15.94
CA PRO A 532 -1.76 -17.83 14.71
C PRO A 532 -0.90 -16.99 13.75
N VAL A 533 -0.03 -17.66 12.99
CA VAL A 533 0.83 -17.09 11.96
C VAL A 533 0.57 -17.81 10.64
N LEU A 534 0.35 -17.04 9.57
CA LEU A 534 0.15 -17.58 8.22
C LEU A 534 1.48 -17.53 7.47
N LEU A 535 2.23 -18.64 7.46
CA LEU A 535 3.57 -18.71 6.85
C LEU A 535 3.56 -18.37 5.36
N SER A 536 2.44 -18.62 4.65
CA SER A 536 2.29 -18.19 3.24
C SER A 536 2.35 -16.67 3.05
N GLN A 537 2.03 -15.92 4.10
CA GLN A 537 2.11 -14.45 4.18
C GLN A 537 3.41 -13.98 4.86
N GLY A 538 4.31 -14.95 5.08
CA GLY A 538 5.47 -14.95 5.96
C GLY A 538 6.45 -13.82 5.73
N ALA A 539 7.32 -13.59 6.70
CA ALA A 539 8.40 -12.58 6.66
C ALA A 539 9.51 -12.85 5.61
N ARG A 540 9.33 -13.84 4.73
CA ARG A 540 10.27 -14.15 3.65
C ARG A 540 10.19 -13.05 2.61
N ALA A 541 11.35 -12.67 2.06
CA ALA A 541 11.33 -11.81 0.89
C ALA A 541 10.78 -12.62 -0.28
N VAL A 542 10.03 -11.99 -1.16
CA VAL A 542 9.58 -12.68 -2.38
C VAL A 542 10.72 -12.73 -3.38
N LEU A 543 11.41 -11.61 -3.55
CA LEU A 543 12.60 -11.50 -4.37
C LEU A 543 13.77 -11.01 -3.52
N GLU A 544 14.94 -11.61 -3.71
CA GLU A 544 16.22 -11.02 -3.28
C GLU A 544 17.07 -10.73 -4.51
N ILE A 545 17.54 -9.48 -4.61
CA ILE A 545 18.61 -9.11 -5.53
C ILE A 545 19.94 -9.36 -4.83
N VAL A 546 20.69 -10.33 -5.34
CA VAL A 546 21.98 -10.76 -4.79
C VAL A 546 23.15 -10.23 -5.62
N SER A 547 24.36 -10.33 -5.08
CA SER A 547 25.59 -9.97 -5.80
C SER A 547 25.72 -10.70 -7.13
N ALA A 548 26.41 -10.06 -8.07
CA ALA A 548 26.74 -10.68 -9.35
C ALA A 548 27.65 -11.89 -9.12
N ARG A 549 27.64 -12.83 -10.07
CA ARG A 549 28.59 -13.94 -10.02
C ARG A 549 30.02 -13.42 -10.26
N PRO A 550 31.06 -14.09 -9.75
CA PRO A 550 32.45 -13.65 -9.94
C PRO A 550 32.81 -13.37 -11.41
N GLU A 551 32.30 -14.19 -12.33
CA GLU A 551 32.52 -14.04 -13.78
C GLU A 551 31.84 -12.81 -14.40
N ASP A 552 30.75 -12.32 -13.80
CA ASP A 552 29.95 -11.21 -14.31
C ASP A 552 30.11 -9.93 -13.47
N GLN A 553 30.89 -9.98 -12.38
CA GLN A 553 31.13 -8.87 -11.46
C GLN A 553 31.64 -7.62 -12.18
N LYS A 554 32.44 -7.80 -13.23
CA LYS A 554 32.94 -6.69 -14.06
C LYS A 554 31.82 -5.81 -14.61
N VAL A 555 30.65 -6.39 -14.94
CA VAL A 555 29.51 -5.61 -15.45
C VAL A 555 29.07 -4.57 -14.43
N CYS A 556 29.01 -4.95 -13.15
CA CYS A 556 28.62 -4.06 -12.06
C CYS A 556 29.75 -3.13 -11.61
N ASP A 557 31.00 -3.54 -11.76
CA ASP A 557 32.13 -2.66 -11.47
C ASP A 557 32.19 -1.52 -12.51
N ASP A 558 31.95 -1.84 -13.78
CA ASP A 558 31.91 -0.85 -14.88
C ASP A 558 30.61 -0.02 -14.87
N ASN A 559 29.51 -0.61 -14.40
CA ASN A 559 28.18 0.02 -14.37
C ASN A 559 27.53 -0.21 -13.00
N PRO A 560 28.00 0.48 -11.95
CA PRO A 560 27.48 0.29 -10.60
C PRO A 560 26.02 0.72 -10.51
N VAL A 561 25.39 0.34 -9.39
CA VAL A 561 24.05 0.86 -9.04
C VAL A 561 24.13 2.38 -9.00
N PRO A 562 23.34 3.12 -9.78
CA PRO A 562 23.39 4.58 -9.78
C PRO A 562 23.03 5.19 -8.42
N ASP A 563 23.66 6.32 -8.06
CA ASP A 563 23.44 7.01 -6.79
C ASP A 563 21.97 7.35 -6.54
N GLY A 564 21.21 7.70 -7.59
CA GLY A 564 19.76 7.96 -7.51
C GLY A 564 18.91 6.75 -7.09
N CYS A 565 19.50 5.57 -6.91
CA CYS A 565 18.89 4.38 -6.34
C CYS A 565 19.43 4.01 -4.94
N LEU A 566 20.48 4.68 -4.48
CA LEU A 566 21.16 4.41 -3.21
C LEU A 566 20.96 5.54 -2.19
N GLU A 567 20.97 6.80 -2.65
CA GLU A 567 21.01 8.01 -1.83
C GLU A 567 20.08 9.10 -2.39
N LEU A 568 19.69 10.06 -1.53
CA LEU A 568 18.71 11.14 -1.82
C LEU A 568 19.32 12.54 -1.96
#